data_AF-A0A7Y5MTC6-F1
#
_entry.id   AF-A0A7Y5MTC6-F1
#
_cell.length_a   1.000
_cell.length_b   1.000
_cell.length_c   1.000
_cell.angle_alpha   90.00
_cell.angle_beta   90.00
_cell.angle_gamma   90.00
#
_symmetry.space_group_name_H-M   'P 1'
#
loop_
_entity.id
_entity.type
_entity.pdbx_description
1 polymer ?
#
loop_
_entity_poly.entity_id
_entity_poly.type
_entity_poly.pdbx_seq_one_letter_code
_entity_poly.pdbx_strand_id
1 'polypeptide(L)'
;MAEQINYFEFFGLPVSIELDEASLKRRFYENSKKFHPDFFTLESPEKQAEILELSTFNNEAWRTLSDFDSRLKYLLELKGLFGEEGTNVLPQEFLMDMMDINEAAMELEFDFDPAGYAILLQQLSEQEQQLQAELTRYLGPGTPEPQQLEA
;
A
#
# COMPACT_ATOMS: atom_id res chain seq x y z
N MET A 1 13.60 18.62 15.67
CA MET A 1 13.34 17.74 14.52
C MET A 1 11.85 17.51 14.57
N ALA A 2 11.08 18.17 13.70
CA ALA A 2 9.64 18.00 13.72
C ALA A 2 9.36 16.52 13.48
N GLU A 3 8.61 15.88 14.37
CA GLU A 3 8.07 14.54 14.14
C GLU A 3 7.36 14.60 12.79
N GLN A 4 7.90 13.87 11.82
CA GLN A 4 7.38 13.89 10.46
C GLN A 4 6.09 13.08 10.50
N ILE A 5 4.96 13.79 10.54
CA ILE A 5 3.62 13.22 10.50
C ILE A 5 3.55 12.19 9.37
N ASN A 6 2.97 11.02 9.66
CA ASN A 6 2.81 10.00 8.62
C ASN A 6 1.66 10.37 7.67
N TYR A 7 1.56 9.69 6.52
CA TYR A 7 0.56 10.02 5.50
C TYR A 7 -0.88 9.84 5.99
N PHE A 8 -1.15 8.87 6.87
CA PHE A 8 -2.49 8.68 7.45
C PHE A 8 -2.83 9.84 8.39
N GLU A 9 -1.91 10.23 9.27
CA GLU A 9 -2.07 11.38 10.17
C GLU A 9 -2.27 12.68 9.40
N PHE A 10 -1.54 12.87 8.29
CA PHE A 10 -1.68 14.04 7.42
C PHE A 10 -3.08 14.21 6.84
N PHE A 11 -3.74 13.10 6.49
CA PHE A 11 -5.13 13.12 6.04
C PHE A 11 -6.16 13.01 7.19
N GLY A 12 -5.70 12.84 8.42
CA GLY A 12 -6.55 12.57 9.57
C GLY A 12 -7.33 11.26 9.42
N LEU A 13 -6.69 10.24 8.87
CA LEU A 13 -7.24 8.89 8.65
C LEU A 13 -6.60 7.90 9.64
N PRO A 14 -7.31 6.83 10.01
CA PRO A 14 -6.73 5.76 10.81
C PRO A 14 -5.63 5.05 10.03
N VAL A 15 -4.54 4.67 10.72
CA VAL A 15 -3.47 3.83 10.17
C VAL A 15 -4.01 2.41 10.00
N SER A 16 -4.28 2.01 8.77
CA SER A 16 -4.90 0.73 8.42
C SER A 16 -4.64 0.38 6.97
N ILE A 17 -4.53 -0.91 6.66
CA ILE A 17 -4.52 -1.38 5.26
C ILE A 17 -5.89 -1.19 4.59
N GLU A 18 -6.97 -1.40 5.36
CA GLU A 18 -8.33 -1.08 4.97
C GLU A 18 -8.54 0.43 5.12
N LEU A 19 -8.62 1.12 3.99
CA LEU A 19 -8.74 2.57 3.91
C LEU A 19 -10.04 2.94 3.20
N ASP A 20 -10.78 3.91 3.74
CA ASP A 20 -11.89 4.53 3.02
C ASP A 20 -11.35 5.45 1.92
N GLU A 21 -11.28 4.93 0.69
CA GLU A 21 -10.80 5.64 -0.48
C GLU A 21 -11.61 6.90 -0.78
N ALA A 22 -12.92 6.92 -0.48
CA ALA A 22 -13.75 8.10 -0.69
C ALA A 22 -13.35 9.21 0.29
N SER A 23 -13.09 8.86 1.55
CA SER A 23 -12.55 9.80 2.54
C SER A 23 -11.16 10.28 2.17
N LEU A 24 -10.25 9.39 1.75
CA LEU A 24 -8.92 9.79 1.27
C LEU A 24 -9.04 10.78 0.11
N LYS A 25 -9.90 10.49 -0.87
CA LYS A 25 -10.08 11.33 -2.06
C LYS A 25 -10.61 12.71 -1.71
N ARG A 26 -11.58 12.77 -0.81
CA ARG A 26 -12.09 14.05 -0.28
C ARG A 26 -10.98 14.86 0.39
N ARG A 27 -10.21 14.23 1.27
CA ARG A 27 -9.09 14.88 1.99
C ARG A 27 -8.01 15.39 1.05
N PHE A 28 -7.66 14.60 0.03
CA PHE A 28 -6.72 15.01 -1.00
C PHE A 28 -7.17 16.29 -1.71
N TYR A 29 -8.42 16.36 -2.18
CA TYR A 29 -8.91 17.56 -2.86
C TYR A 29 -9.02 18.78 -1.93
N GLU A 30 -9.44 18.59 -0.68
CA GLU A 30 -9.45 19.65 0.34
C GLU A 30 -8.04 20.24 0.52
N ASN A 31 -7.04 19.38 0.68
CA ASN A 31 -5.65 19.77 0.86
C ASN A 31 -5.04 20.37 -0.41
N SER A 32 -5.33 19.83 -1.60
CA SER A 32 -4.85 20.37 -2.88
C SER A 32 -5.32 21.79 -3.11
N LYS A 33 -6.56 22.11 -2.69
CA LYS A 33 -7.06 23.49 -2.75
C LYS A 33 -6.41 24.38 -1.69
N LYS A 34 -6.21 23.85 -0.48
CA LYS A 34 -5.60 24.58 0.64
C LYS A 34 -4.13 24.94 0.38
N PHE A 35 -3.40 24.05 -0.27
CA PHE A 35 -1.94 24.16 -0.50
C PHE A 35 -1.60 24.47 -1.96
N HIS A 36 -2.54 24.98 -2.76
CA HIS A 36 -2.25 25.32 -4.15
C HIS A 36 -1.29 26.52 -4.21
N PRO A 37 -0.09 26.38 -4.84
CA PRO A 37 0.92 27.45 -4.86
C PRO A 37 0.41 28.78 -5.43
N ASP A 38 -0.49 28.73 -6.43
CA ASP A 38 -1.07 29.93 -7.05
C ASP A 38 -1.77 30.87 -6.05
N PHE A 39 -2.32 30.35 -4.95
CA PHE A 39 -2.97 31.17 -3.93
C PHE A 39 -1.99 31.94 -3.05
N PHE A 40 -0.68 31.64 -3.11
CA PHE A 40 0.35 32.19 -2.22
C PHE A 40 1.44 32.94 -2.98
N THR A 41 1.24 33.25 -4.26
CA THR A 41 2.23 33.94 -5.13
C THR A 41 2.66 35.32 -4.64
N LEU A 42 1.86 35.98 -3.79
CA LEU A 42 2.14 37.28 -3.20
C LEU A 42 2.68 37.20 -1.76
N GLU A 43 2.82 35.99 -1.21
CA GLU A 43 3.32 35.76 0.15
C GLU A 43 4.86 35.78 0.17
N SER A 44 5.44 35.71 1.38
CA SER A 44 6.90 35.68 1.53
C SER A 44 7.52 34.45 0.86
N PRO A 45 8.78 34.52 0.41
CA PRO A 45 9.48 33.37 -0.18
C PRO A 45 9.48 32.13 0.72
N GLU A 46 9.59 32.31 2.04
CA GLU A 46 9.54 31.23 3.02
C GLU A 46 8.16 30.57 3.01
N LYS A 47 7.08 31.38 2.92
CA LYS A 47 5.72 30.84 2.89
C LYS A 47 5.43 30.12 1.58
N GLN A 48 5.93 30.63 0.45
CA GLN A 48 5.81 29.96 -0.85
C GLN A 48 6.52 28.60 -0.84
N ALA A 49 7.71 28.52 -0.26
CA ALA A 49 8.44 27.26 -0.10
C ALA A 49 7.68 26.27 0.79
N GLU A 50 7.15 26.70 1.94
CA GLU A 50 6.34 25.86 2.84
C GLU A 50 5.11 25.29 2.13
N ILE A 51 4.39 26.12 1.37
CA ILE A 51 3.19 25.68 0.63
C ILE A 51 3.56 24.70 -0.49
N LEU A 52 4.68 24.91 -1.17
CA LEU A 52 5.17 23.99 -2.18
C LEU A 52 5.51 22.62 -1.56
N GLU A 53 6.19 22.60 -0.41
CA GLU A 53 6.48 21.36 0.32
C GLU A 53 5.20 20.63 0.71
N LEU A 54 4.21 21.32 1.26
CA LEU A 54 2.91 20.74 1.63
C LEU A 54 2.13 20.20 0.43
N SER A 55 2.18 20.90 -0.70
CA SER A 55 1.54 20.46 -1.95
C SER A 55 2.19 19.17 -2.48
N THR A 56 3.52 19.11 -2.49
CA THR A 56 4.28 17.91 -2.87
C THR A 56 3.96 16.75 -1.93
N PHE A 57 4.01 16.99 -0.61
CA PHE A 57 3.70 15.97 0.39
C PHE A 57 2.27 15.43 0.25
N ASN A 58 1.28 16.29 -0.02
CA ASN A 58 -0.10 15.89 -0.28
C ASN A 58 -0.23 14.95 -1.49
N ASN A 59 0.52 15.23 -2.56
CA ASN A 59 0.51 14.40 -3.76
C ASN A 59 1.20 13.05 -3.53
N GLU A 60 2.33 13.03 -2.84
CA GLU A 60 3.04 11.80 -2.48
C GLU A 60 2.18 10.92 -1.56
N ALA A 61 1.66 11.50 -0.47
CA ALA A 61 0.78 10.81 0.46
C ALA A 61 -0.45 10.23 -0.24
N TRP A 62 -1.07 10.99 -1.15
CA TRP A 62 -2.19 10.49 -1.95
C TRP A 62 -1.79 9.31 -2.83
N ARG A 63 -0.70 9.42 -3.60
CA ARG A 63 -0.24 8.34 -4.48
C ARG A 63 0.03 7.07 -3.69
N THR A 64 0.76 7.19 -2.57
CA THR A 64 1.12 6.05 -1.72
C THR A 64 -0.10 5.40 -1.09
N LEU A 65 -1.05 6.17 -0.56
CA LEU A 65 -2.22 5.60 0.11
C LEU A 65 -3.34 5.16 -0.84
N SER A 66 -3.44 5.75 -2.04
CA SER A 66 -4.48 5.40 -3.00
C SER A 66 -4.27 4.04 -3.66
N ASP A 67 -3.02 3.59 -3.76
CA ASP A 67 -2.65 2.30 -4.33
C ASP A 67 -2.47 1.26 -3.21
N PHE A 68 -3.02 0.05 -3.40
CA PHE A 68 -3.02 -0.97 -2.35
C PHE A 68 -1.60 -1.46 -2.01
N ASP A 69 -0.80 -1.78 -3.03
CA ASP A 69 0.55 -2.32 -2.83
C ASP A 69 1.48 -1.29 -2.21
N SER A 70 1.41 -0.04 -2.69
CA SER A 70 2.17 1.07 -2.13
C SER A 70 1.77 1.36 -0.68
N ARG A 71 0.47 1.29 -0.37
CA ARG A 71 -0.05 1.46 0.99
C ARG A 71 0.42 0.33 1.90
N LEU A 72 0.36 -0.92 1.44
CA LEU A 72 0.84 -2.08 2.17
C LEU A 72 2.33 -1.93 2.48
N LYS A 73 3.15 -1.61 1.47
CA LYS A 73 4.58 -1.36 1.65
C LYS A 73 4.83 -0.28 2.70
N TYR A 74 4.18 0.87 2.56
CA TYR A 74 4.29 1.98 3.50
C TYR A 74 3.86 1.61 4.93
N LEU A 75 2.79 0.82 5.07
CA LEU A 75 2.32 0.35 6.37
C LEU A 75 3.31 -0.60 7.03
N LEU A 76 3.95 -1.47 6.26
CA LEU A 76 5.03 -2.34 6.73
C LEU A 76 6.26 -1.54 7.17
N GLU A 77 6.64 -0.52 6.40
CA GLU A 77 7.71 0.42 6.78
C GLU A 77 7.38 1.15 8.09
N LEU A 78 6.16 1.68 8.23
CA LEU A 78 5.72 2.36 9.46
C LEU A 78 5.75 1.44 10.69
N LYS A 79 5.43 0.15 10.51
CA LYS A 79 5.45 -0.85 11.59
C LYS A 79 6.85 -1.45 11.83
N GLY A 80 7.87 -1.05 11.06
CA GLY A 80 9.21 -1.63 11.13
C GLY A 80 9.24 -3.13 10.76
N LEU A 81 8.29 -3.58 9.96
CA LEU A 81 8.11 -4.98 9.55
C LEU A 81 8.83 -5.32 8.24
N PHE A 82 9.47 -4.33 7.61
CA PHE A 82 10.35 -4.61 6.49
C PHE A 82 11.61 -5.33 6.99
N GLY A 83 11.71 -6.62 6.71
CA GLY A 83 12.93 -7.39 6.96
C GLY A 83 14.10 -6.96 6.08
N GLU A 84 15.30 -7.47 6.36
CA GLU A 84 16.45 -7.30 5.46
C GLU A 84 16.15 -7.99 4.11
N GLU A 85 16.49 -7.32 3.01
CA GLU A 85 16.32 -7.89 1.67
C GLU A 85 17.06 -9.23 1.58
N GLY A 86 16.33 -10.30 1.24
CA GLY A 86 16.87 -11.66 1.10
C GLY A 86 16.82 -12.52 2.36
N THR A 87 16.33 -12.03 3.50
CA THR A 87 16.15 -12.85 4.71
C THR A 87 14.77 -13.51 4.83
N ASN A 88 13.85 -13.21 3.91
CA ASN A 88 12.50 -13.76 3.92
C ASN A 88 12.52 -15.23 3.50
N VAL A 89 12.31 -16.14 4.46
CA VAL A 89 12.14 -17.57 4.19
C VAL A 89 10.68 -17.80 3.82
N LEU A 90 10.43 -18.15 2.55
CA LEU A 90 9.09 -18.51 2.10
C LEU A 90 8.73 -19.94 2.53
N PRO A 91 7.48 -20.20 2.96
CA PRO A 91 7.02 -21.55 3.26
C PRO A 91 7.18 -22.50 2.07
N GLN A 92 7.52 -23.75 2.34
CA GLN A 92 7.71 -24.75 1.28
C GLN A 92 6.44 -24.98 0.44
N GLU A 93 5.28 -24.98 1.09
CA GLU A 93 3.97 -25.12 0.44
C GLU A 93 3.74 -24.01 -0.59
N PHE A 94 3.99 -22.75 -0.20
CA PHE A 94 3.89 -21.62 -1.12
C PHE A 94 4.84 -21.74 -2.32
N LEU A 95 6.07 -22.20 -2.10
CA LEU A 95 7.03 -22.42 -3.20
C LEU A 95 6.56 -23.50 -4.17
N MET A 96 5.94 -24.57 -3.67
CA MET A 96 5.35 -25.62 -4.50
C MET A 96 4.19 -25.07 -5.34
N ASP A 97 3.27 -24.34 -4.71
CA ASP A 97 2.13 -23.71 -5.42
C ASP A 97 2.62 -22.77 -6.54
N MET A 98 3.65 -21.97 -6.27
CA MET A 98 4.24 -21.08 -7.28
C MET A 98 4.95 -21.86 -8.41
N MET A 99 5.56 -23.01 -8.12
CA MET A 99 6.14 -23.86 -9.17
C MET A 99 5.05 -24.42 -10.09
N ASP A 100 3.95 -24.95 -9.53
CA ASP A 100 2.83 -25.52 -10.28
C ASP A 100 2.16 -24.45 -11.18
N ILE A 101 1.97 -23.24 -10.66
CA ILE A 101 1.43 -22.10 -11.42
C ILE A 101 2.37 -21.72 -12.59
N ASN A 102 3.68 -21.68 -12.34
CA ASN A 102 4.65 -21.36 -13.40
C ASN A 102 4.69 -22.44 -14.48
N GLU A 103 4.58 -23.72 -14.11
CA GLU A 103 4.50 -24.83 -15.07
C GLU A 103 3.25 -24.70 -15.95
N ALA A 104 2.07 -24.49 -15.34
CA ALA A 104 0.82 -24.29 -16.07
C ALA A 104 0.88 -23.06 -17.01
N ALA A 105 1.53 -21.97 -16.58
CA ALA A 105 1.73 -20.80 -17.42
C ALA A 105 2.63 -21.08 -18.64
N MET A 106 3.72 -21.83 -18.45
CA MET A 106 4.60 -22.25 -19.54
C MET A 106 3.89 -23.18 -20.53
N GLU A 107 3.05 -24.10 -20.06
CA GLU A 107 2.24 -24.96 -20.92
C GLU A 107 1.30 -24.13 -21.81
N LEU A 108 0.60 -23.15 -21.22
CA LEU A 108 -0.28 -22.24 -21.95
C LEU A 108 0.44 -21.31 -22.93
N GLU A 109 1.70 -20.97 -22.65
CA GLU A 109 2.54 -20.21 -23.59
C GLU A 109 2.91 -21.06 -24.82
N PHE A 110 3.13 -22.36 -24.62
CA PHE A 110 3.50 -23.28 -25.69
C PHE A 110 2.29 -23.76 -26.51
N ASP A 111 1.20 -24.15 -25.84
CA ASP A 111 -0.05 -24.61 -26.45
C ASP A 111 -1.26 -24.01 -25.71
N PHE A 112 -1.74 -22.87 -26.22
CA PHE A 112 -2.77 -22.10 -25.55
C PHE A 112 -4.12 -22.82 -25.52
N ASP A 113 -4.60 -23.12 -24.31
CA ASP A 113 -5.95 -23.59 -24.05
C ASP A 113 -6.77 -22.53 -23.29
N PRO A 114 -7.87 -22.00 -23.89
CA PRO A 114 -8.74 -21.05 -23.20
C PRO A 114 -9.33 -21.57 -21.88
N ALA A 115 -9.60 -22.86 -21.76
CA ALA A 115 -10.16 -23.44 -20.54
C ALA A 115 -9.10 -23.50 -19.42
N GLY A 116 -7.91 -24.02 -19.72
CA GLY A 116 -6.75 -24.00 -18.84
C GLY A 116 -6.37 -22.58 -18.39
N TYR A 117 -6.40 -21.60 -19.30
CA TYR A 117 -6.14 -20.20 -18.95
C TYR A 117 -7.15 -19.64 -17.95
N ALA A 118 -8.45 -19.92 -18.14
CA ALA A 118 -9.48 -19.49 -17.21
C ALA A 118 -9.33 -20.12 -15.82
N ILE A 119 -8.93 -21.40 -15.77
CA ILE A 119 -8.65 -22.11 -14.50
C ILE A 119 -7.45 -21.47 -13.79
N LEU A 120 -6.36 -21.20 -14.51
CA LEU A 120 -5.16 -20.60 -13.94
C LEU A 120 -5.43 -19.20 -13.37
N LEU A 121 -6.20 -18.38 -14.09
CA LEU A 121 -6.63 -17.06 -13.58
C LEU A 121 -7.49 -17.17 -12.32
N GLN A 122 -8.38 -18.17 -12.27
CA GLN A 122 -9.22 -18.41 -11.09
C GLN A 122 -8.35 -18.81 -9.88
N GLN A 123 -7.39 -19.71 -10.07
CA GLN A 123 -6.46 -20.14 -9.02
C GLN A 123 -5.62 -18.96 -8.49
N LEU A 124 -5.07 -18.14 -9.39
CA LEU A 124 -4.33 -16.93 -9.02
C LEU A 124 -5.19 -15.96 -8.22
N SER A 125 -6.43 -15.72 -8.66
CA SER A 125 -7.35 -14.83 -7.96
C SER A 125 -7.71 -15.34 -6.56
N GLU A 126 -7.90 -16.65 -6.40
CA GLU A 126 -8.17 -17.26 -5.09
C GLU A 126 -6.98 -17.13 -4.14
N GLN A 127 -5.76 -17.39 -4.62
CA GLN A 127 -4.53 -17.22 -3.85
C GLN A 127 -4.32 -15.76 -3.42
N GLU A 128 -4.53 -14.82 -4.35
CA GLU A 128 -4.45 -13.39 -4.05
C GLU A 128 -5.46 -12.96 -2.97
N GLN A 129 -6.72 -13.41 -3.08
CA GLN A 129 -7.76 -13.10 -2.10
C GLN A 129 -7.45 -13.70 -0.72
N GLN A 130 -6.89 -14.90 -0.66
CA GLN A 130 -6.47 -15.51 0.61
C GLN A 130 -5.36 -14.70 1.27
N LEU A 131 -4.32 -14.33 0.53
CA LEU A 131 -3.23 -13.49 1.03
C LEU A 131 -3.74 -12.12 1.49
N GLN A 132 -4.62 -11.47 0.72
CA GLN A 132 -5.23 -10.20 1.11
C GLN A 132 -6.05 -10.33 2.40
N ALA A 133 -6.82 -11.40 2.56
CA ALA A 133 -7.59 -11.64 3.78
C ALA A 133 -6.69 -11.86 5.01
N GLU A 134 -5.57 -12.57 4.85
CA GLU A 134 -4.57 -12.73 5.91
C GLU A 134 -3.90 -11.40 6.26
N LEU A 135 -3.50 -10.61 5.26
CA LEU A 135 -2.92 -9.28 5.48
C LEU A 135 -3.89 -8.37 6.23
N THR A 136 -5.16 -8.32 5.84
CA THR A 136 -6.19 -7.57 6.55
C THR A 136 -6.35 -8.03 8.00
N ARG A 137 -6.23 -9.32 8.28
CA ARG A 137 -6.27 -9.83 9.65
C ARG A 137 -5.11 -9.31 10.52
N TYR A 138 -3.90 -9.19 9.95
CA TYR A 138 -2.71 -8.77 10.68
C TYR A 138 -2.46 -7.25 10.68
N LEU A 139 -3.02 -6.54 9.69
CA LEU A 139 -2.77 -5.11 9.44
C LEU A 139 -4.04 -4.26 9.41
N GLY A 140 -5.19 -4.85 9.75
CA GLY A 140 -6.49 -4.18 9.82
C GLY A 140 -6.64 -3.25 11.03
N PRO A 141 -7.80 -2.58 11.15
CA PRO A 141 -8.03 -1.60 12.21
C PRO A 141 -7.98 -2.25 13.61
N GLY A 142 -7.14 -1.70 14.49
CA GLY A 142 -7.03 -2.13 15.89
C GLY A 142 -6.11 -3.32 16.15
N THR A 143 -5.33 -3.76 15.15
CA THR A 143 -4.29 -4.78 15.37
C THR A 143 -3.17 -4.23 16.26
N PRO A 144 -2.84 -4.89 17.39
CA PRO A 144 -1.75 -4.47 18.27
C PRO A 144 -0.41 -4.48 17.54
N GLU A 145 0.54 -3.67 18.02
CA GLU A 145 1.88 -3.64 17.44
C GLU A 145 2.55 -5.02 17.58
N PRO A 146 3.33 -5.47 16.59
CA PRO A 146 3.99 -6.78 16.60
C PRO A 146 4.77 -7.09 17.89
N GLN A 147 5.28 -6.06 18.57
CA GLN A 147 6.00 -6.17 19.85
C GLN A 147 5.14 -6.65 21.03
N GLN A 148 3.82 -6.84 20.84
CA GLN A 148 2.89 -7.29 21.89
C GLN A 148 2.44 -8.75 21.70
N LEU A 149 2.95 -9.46 20.69
CA LEU A 149 2.57 -10.85 20.37
C LEU A 149 3.53 -11.91 20.95
N GLU A 150 4.60 -11.50 21.63
CA GLU A 150 5.43 -12.40 22.44
C GLU A 150 4.98 -12.38 23.91
N ALA A 151 4.06 -13.28 24.27
CA ALA A 151 3.79 -13.70 25.65
C ALA A 151 3.29 -15.16 25.68
#